data_AF-A0A218X3P7-F1
#
_entry.id   AF-A0A218X3P7-F1
#
_cell.length_a   1.000
_cell.length_b   1.000
_cell.length_c   1.000
_cell.angle_alpha   90.00
_cell.angle_beta   90.00
_cell.angle_gamma   90.00
#
_symmetry.space_group_name_H-M   'P 1'
#
loop_
_entity.id
_entity.type
_entity.pdbx_description
1 polymer ?
#
loop_
_entity_poly.entity_id
_entity_poly.type
_entity_poly.pdbx_seq_one_letter_code
_entity_poly.pdbx_strand_id
1 'polypeptide(L)'
;MMRGKPGYEHLNEPLHISLKAELQVENIDARLIQARDLLLDLLTPMDESQDFYKKQQLRELVVLNGTLREEGSPMSGSVSPY
;
A
#
# COMPACT_ATOMS: atom_id res chain seq x y z
N MET A 1 0.85 -14.45 -17.34
CA MET A 1 0.11 -13.16 -17.40
C MET A 1 -1.35 -13.41 -17.05
N MET A 2 -1.94 -12.60 -16.17
CA MET A 2 -3.34 -12.76 -15.72
C MET A 2 -4.34 -11.92 -16.54
N ARG A 3 -3.87 -10.95 -17.35
CA ARG A 3 -4.73 -10.16 -18.24
C ARG A 3 -5.48 -11.06 -19.22
N GLY A 4 -6.77 -10.79 -19.41
CA GLY A 4 -7.64 -11.54 -20.31
C GLY A 4 -8.25 -12.82 -19.71
N LYS A 5 -8.00 -13.12 -18.44
CA LYS A 5 -8.68 -14.20 -17.72
C LYS A 5 -9.98 -13.67 -17.07
N PRO A 6 -11.06 -14.49 -17.01
CA PRO A 6 -12.26 -14.14 -16.25
C PRO A 6 -11.92 -13.81 -14.78
N GLY A 7 -12.53 -12.75 -14.23
CA GLY A 7 -12.26 -12.24 -12.88
C GLY A 7 -11.05 -11.28 -12.79
N TYR A 8 -10.31 -11.08 -13.88
CA TYR A 8 -9.16 -10.17 -13.96
C TYR A 8 -9.40 -9.01 -14.95
N GLU A 9 -10.67 -8.68 -15.21
CA GLU A 9 -11.06 -7.63 -16.15
C GLU A 9 -10.48 -6.26 -15.73
N HIS A 10 -10.40 -6.01 -14.42
CA HIS A 10 -9.84 -4.80 -13.80
C HIS A 10 -8.37 -4.54 -14.16
N LEU A 11 -7.62 -5.56 -14.59
CA LEU A 11 -6.22 -5.36 -15.03
C LEU A 11 -6.12 -4.59 -16.35
N ASN A 12 -7.24 -4.30 -17.02
CA ASN A 12 -7.29 -3.44 -18.20
C ASN A 12 -7.67 -1.99 -17.88
N GLU A 13 -8.05 -1.70 -16.64
CA GLU A 13 -8.38 -0.37 -16.17
C GLU A 13 -7.12 0.34 -15.63
N PRO A 14 -7.10 1.68 -15.56
CA PRO A 14 -6.06 2.40 -14.82
C PRO A 14 -6.01 1.95 -13.36
N LEU A 15 -4.85 2.11 -12.70
CA LEU A 15 -4.71 1.81 -11.28
C LEU A 15 -5.75 2.61 -10.48
N HIS A 16 -6.56 1.90 -9.70
CA HIS A 16 -7.66 2.48 -8.94
C HIS A 16 -7.88 1.72 -7.63
N ILE A 17 -8.68 2.30 -6.74
CA ILE A 17 -9.12 1.67 -5.50
C ILE A 17 -10.61 1.38 -5.62
N SER A 18 -11.03 0.14 -5.35
CA SER A 18 -12.44 -0.22 -5.27
C SER A 18 -12.89 -0.25 -3.81
N LEU A 19 -13.81 0.65 -3.44
CA LEU A 19 -14.48 0.62 -2.14
C LEU A 19 -15.79 -0.15 -2.24
N LYS A 20 -15.96 -1.14 -1.37
CA LYS A 20 -17.19 -1.91 -1.22
C LYS A 20 -17.51 -2.02 0.26
N ALA A 21 -18.77 -1.80 0.63
CA ALA A 21 -19.24 -1.93 1.99
C ALA A 21 -20.52 -2.75 2.01
N GLU A 22 -20.67 -3.59 3.03
CA GLU A 22 -21.88 -4.34 3.31
C GLU A 22 -22.27 -4.08 4.76
N LEU A 23 -23.18 -3.12 4.94
CA LEU A 23 -23.59 -2.57 6.23
C LEU A 23 -25.09 -2.26 6.20
N GLN A 24 -25.65 -1.96 7.36
CA GLN A 24 -27.00 -1.40 7.45
C GLN A 24 -27.11 -0.08 6.66
N VAL A 25 -28.26 0.13 6.04
CA VAL A 25 -28.53 1.25 5.12
C VAL A 25 -28.28 2.60 5.80
N GLU A 26 -28.57 2.69 7.09
CA GLU A 26 -28.43 3.92 7.87
C GLU A 26 -26.96 4.34 8.05
N ASN A 27 -26.01 3.41 7.91
CA ASN A 27 -24.59 3.65 8.21
C ASN A 27 -23.68 3.51 6.98
N ILE A 28 -24.17 2.92 5.89
CA ILE A 28 -23.34 2.57 4.74
C ILE A 28 -22.73 3.80 4.08
N ASP A 29 -23.51 4.85 3.88
CA ASP A 29 -23.05 6.08 3.23
C ASP A 29 -22.01 6.80 4.09
N ALA A 30 -22.28 6.96 5.38
CA ALA A 30 -21.37 7.59 6.32
C ALA A 30 -20.02 6.84 6.37
N ARG A 31 -20.05 5.50 6.36
CA ARG A 31 -18.83 4.68 6.37
C ARG A 31 -18.04 4.78 5.06
N LEU A 32 -18.73 4.77 3.92
CA LEU A 32 -18.10 4.91 2.61
C LEU A 32 -17.44 6.28 2.43
N ILE A 33 -18.11 7.35 2.88
CA ILE A 33 -17.55 8.71 2.86
C ILE A 33 -16.30 8.77 3.74
N GLN A 34 -16.38 8.27 4.97
CA GLN A 34 -15.23 8.25 5.87
C GLN A 34 -14.03 7.49 5.28
N ALA A 35 -14.28 6.31 4.68
CA ALA A 35 -13.23 5.52 4.05
C ALA A 35 -12.63 6.23 2.83
N ARG A 36 -13.46 6.89 2.02
CA ARG A 36 -13.01 7.70 0.89
C ARG A 36 -12.11 8.83 1.34
N ASP A 37 -12.52 9.61 2.34
CA ASP A 37 -11.76 10.78 2.80
C ASP A 37 -10.37 10.36 3.31
N LEU A 38 -10.32 9.30 4.12
CA LEU A 38 -9.05 8.74 4.60
C LEU A 38 -8.15 8.26 3.44
N LEU A 39 -8.73 7.63 2.42
CA LEU A 39 -7.95 7.21 1.25
C LEU A 39 -7.45 8.39 0.42
N LEU A 40 -8.23 9.46 0.30
CA LEU A 40 -7.78 10.67 -0.40
C LEU A 40 -6.61 11.34 0.32
N ASP A 41 -6.63 11.36 1.66
CA ASP A 41 -5.51 11.83 2.46
C ASP A 41 -4.26 10.98 2.21
N LEU A 42 -4.40 9.64 2.16
CA LEU A 42 -3.29 8.73 1.87
C LEU A 42 -2.77 8.80 0.43
N LEU A 43 -3.63 9.14 -0.53
CA LEU A 43 -3.25 9.30 -1.94
C LEU A 43 -2.62 10.67 -2.23
N THR A 44 -2.64 11.59 -1.27
CA THR A 44 -1.98 12.89 -1.40
C THR A 44 -0.46 12.66 -1.32
N PRO A 45 0.31 12.99 -2.37
CA PRO A 45 1.75 12.79 -2.36
C PRO A 45 2.39 13.58 -1.22
N MET A 46 3.23 12.91 -0.44
CA MET A 46 3.99 13.50 0.65
C MET A 46 5.49 13.34 0.40
N ASP A 47 6.26 14.33 0.86
CA ASP A 47 7.72 14.24 0.81
C ASP A 47 8.21 13.04 1.62
N GLU A 48 9.19 12.30 1.09
CA GLU A 48 9.67 11.07 1.74
C GLU A 48 10.23 11.32 3.14
N SER A 49 10.74 12.52 3.42
CA SER A 49 11.22 12.86 4.77
C SER A 49 10.07 12.98 5.79
N GLN A 50 8.87 13.32 5.34
CA GLN A 50 7.67 13.53 6.16
C GLN A 50 6.70 12.35 6.12
N ASP A 51 6.94 11.35 5.28
CA ASP A 51 6.09 10.14 5.19
C ASP A 51 6.38 9.14 6.31
N PHE A 52 5.84 9.45 7.49
CA PHE A 52 5.97 8.61 8.68
C PHE A 52 5.33 7.23 8.51
N TYR A 53 4.21 7.13 7.80
CA TYR A 53 3.52 5.86 7.56
C TYR A 53 4.37 4.93 6.70
N LYS A 54 4.90 5.41 5.57
CA LYS A 54 5.78 4.62 4.70
C LYS A 54 7.04 4.17 5.45
N LYS A 55 7.68 5.06 6.22
CA LYS A 55 8.87 4.70 7.02
C LYS A 55 8.59 3.61 8.04
N GLN A 56 7.46 3.71 8.75
CA GLN A 56 7.07 2.71 9.73
C GLN A 56 6.77 1.36 9.06
N GLN A 57 6.01 1.36 7.95
CA GLN A 57 5.72 0.14 7.18
C GLN A 57 6.99 -0.53 6.64
N LEU A 58 7.96 0.25 6.14
CA LEU A 58 9.24 -0.29 5.67
C LEU A 58 10.06 -0.91 6.82
N ARG A 59 10.07 -0.28 7.99
CA ARG A 59 10.73 -0.83 9.19
C ARG A 59 10.10 -2.17 9.58
N GLU A 60 8.77 -2.26 9.64
CA GLU A 60 8.06 -3.49 9.97
C GLU A 60 8.28 -4.58 8.92
N LEU A 61 8.26 -4.22 7.64
CA LEU A 61 8.53 -5.15 6.54
C LEU A 61 9.92 -5.77 6.64
N VAL A 62 10.92 -4.97 6.99
CA VAL A 62 12.30 -5.43 7.18
C VAL A 62 12.38 -6.47 8.31
N VAL A 63 11.65 -6.24 9.40
CA VAL A 63 11.53 -7.18 10.53
C VAL A 63 10.83 -8.47 10.08
N LEU A 64 9.68 -8.36 9.39
CA LEU A 64 8.91 -9.53 8.91
C LEU A 64 9.71 -10.40 7.95
N ASN A 65 10.51 -9.79 7.08
CA ASN A 65 11.36 -10.52 6.13
C ASN A 65 12.65 -11.06 6.76
N GLY A 66 12.93 -10.78 8.04
CA GLY A 66 14.19 -11.17 8.69
C GLY A 66 15.43 -10.48 8.09
N THR A 67 15.23 -9.36 7.39
CA THR A 67 16.30 -8.58 6.74
C THR A 67 16.76 -7.41 7.61
N LEU A 68 16.38 -7.39 8.89
CA LEU A 68 16.80 -6.37 9.85
C LEU A 68 18.32 -6.38 9.97
N ARG A 69 18.96 -5.38 9.37
CA ARG A 69 20.39 -5.15 9.50
C ARG A 69 20.59 -4.31 10.76
N GLU A 70 21.40 -4.79 11.70
CA GLU A 70 21.88 -3.94 12.79
C GLU A 70 22.65 -2.75 12.20
N GLU A 71 22.30 -1.54 12.64
CA GLU A 71 22.98 -0.28 12.31
C GLU A 71 24.45 -0.38 12.73
N GLY A 72 25.31 -0.86 11.82
CA GLY A 72 26.71 -1.16 12.10
C GLY A 72 27.33 -2.26 11.24
N SER A 73 26.54 -3.05 10.51
CA SER A 73 27.08 -4.03 9.57
C SER A 73 27.55 -3.34 8.27
N PRO A 74 28.85 -3.41 7.89
CA PRO A 74 29.33 -2.75 6.68
C PRO A 74 28.56 -3.29 5.48
N MET A 75 28.14 -2.38 4.59
CA MET A 75 27.50 -2.71 3.33
C MET A 75 28.39 -3.66 2.53
N SER A 76 28.18 -4.98 2.65
CA SER A 76 28.67 -5.89 1.62
C SER A 76 27.77 -5.66 0.42
N GLY A 77 28.25 -4.79 -0.48
CA GLY A 77 27.58 -4.41 -1.72
C GLY A 77 27.42 -5.64 -2.61
N SER A 78 26.29 -6.32 -2.48
CA SER A 78 25.82 -7.23 -3.50
C SER A 78 24.97 -6.41 -4.48
N VAL A 79 25.63 -5.83 -5.47
CA VAL A 79 24.97 -5.45 -6.72
C VAL A 79 24.35 -6.71 -7.31
N SER A 80 23.02 -6.81 -7.26
CA SER A 80 22.28 -7.89 -7.92
C SER A 80 22.27 -7.61 -9.43
N PRO A 81 22.72 -8.54 -10.29
CA PRO A 81 22.73 -8.36 -11.73
C PRO A 81 21.45 -8.98 -12.31
N TYR A 82 20.31 -8.33 -12.13
CA TYR A 82 19.08 -8.59 -12.88
C TYR A 82 18.26 -7.31 -13.01
#